data_AF-A0A920D5T0-F1
#
_entry.id   AF-A0A920D5T0-F1
#
_cell.length_a   1.000
_cell.length_b   1.000
_cell.length_c   1.000
_cell.angle_alpha   90.00
_cell.angle_beta   90.00
_cell.angle_gamma   90.00
#
_symmetry.space_group_name_H-M   'P 1'
#
loop_
_entity.id
_entity.type
_entity.pdbx_description
1 polymer ?
#
loop_
_entity_poly.entity_id
_entity_poly.type
_entity_poly.pdbx_seq_one_letter_code
_entity_poly.pdbx_strand_id
1 'polypeptide(L)'
;MKMIGLLAGIGLAGTGLVFLLVYLLRSKSRSNVVKLSHYKRKSSRVKQKCSFCKTKSDSLTFYSSHEGKVVGVCRKCAVIAKRQDWMPI
;
A
#
# COMPACT_ATOMS: atom_id res chain seq x y z
N MET A 1 -59.28 17.68 -20.35
CA MET A 1 -57.89 18.05 -20.72
C MET A 1 -56.99 18.46 -19.54
N LYS A 2 -57.50 18.65 -18.31
CA LYS A 2 -56.70 19.07 -17.13
C LYS A 2 -55.92 17.94 -16.42
N MET A 3 -56.29 16.66 -16.60
CA MET A 3 -55.64 15.53 -15.90
C MET A 3 -54.30 15.10 -16.51
N ILE A 4 -54.06 15.38 -17.79
CA ILE A 4 -52.85 14.95 -18.50
C ILE A 4 -51.61 15.74 -18.04
N GLY A 5 -51.78 17.04 -17.74
CA GLY A 5 -50.69 17.89 -17.25
C GLY A 5 -50.21 17.51 -15.84
N LEU A 6 -51.07 16.92 -15.01
CA LEU A 6 -50.75 16.56 -13.62
C LEU A 6 -49.90 15.28 -13.54
N LEU A 7 -50.13 14.31 -14.45
CA LEU A 7 -49.32 13.09 -14.55
C LEU A 7 -47.92 13.37 -15.14
N ALA A 8 -47.81 14.30 -16.08
CA ALA A 8 -46.53 14.68 -16.68
C ALA A 8 -45.60 15.40 -15.69
N GLY A 9 -46.14 16.24 -14.80
CA GLY A 9 -45.36 16.93 -13.77
C GLY A 9 -44.77 15.99 -12.71
N ILE A 10 -45.50 14.95 -12.33
CA ILE A 10 -45.04 13.95 -11.33
C ILE A 10 -43.92 13.09 -11.92
N GLY A 11 -43.98 12.76 -13.21
CA GLY A 11 -42.92 12.02 -13.90
C GLY A 11 -41.57 12.76 -13.93
N LEU A 12 -41.59 14.08 -14.17
CA LEU A 12 -40.37 14.90 -14.20
C LEU A 12 -39.78 15.15 -12.80
N ALA A 13 -40.64 15.37 -11.80
CA ALA A 13 -40.20 15.52 -10.42
C ALA A 13 -39.60 14.21 -9.86
N GLY A 14 -40.24 13.07 -10.13
CA GLY A 14 -39.77 11.75 -9.69
C GLY A 14 -38.44 11.36 -10.34
N THR A 15 -38.30 11.57 -11.65
CA THR A 15 -37.04 11.28 -12.37
C THR A 15 -35.90 12.21 -11.94
N GLY A 16 -36.18 13.49 -11.70
CA GLY A 16 -35.22 14.45 -11.15
C GLY A 16 -34.73 14.05 -9.75
N LEU A 17 -35.63 13.60 -8.87
CA LEU A 17 -35.28 13.15 -7.52
C LEU A 17 -34.39 11.89 -7.57
N VAL A 18 -34.75 10.91 -8.40
CA VAL A 18 -33.96 9.68 -8.56
C VAL A 18 -32.58 9.98 -9.16
N PHE A 19 -32.51 10.85 -10.17
CA PHE A 19 -31.25 11.27 -10.77
C PHE A 19 -30.35 12.00 -9.77
N LEU A 20 -30.91 12.91 -8.96
CA LEU A 20 -30.19 13.62 -7.91
C LEU A 20 -29.64 12.65 -6.86
N LEU A 21 -30.45 11.69 -6.40
CA LEU A 21 -30.01 10.67 -5.44
C LEU A 21 -28.86 9.82 -6.00
N VAL A 22 -28.95 9.35 -7.24
CA VAL A 22 -27.87 8.58 -7.89
C VAL A 22 -26.60 9.41 -8.04
N TYR A 23 -26.71 10.70 -8.42
CA TYR A 23 -25.57 11.60 -8.55
C TYR A 23 -24.85 11.81 -7.22
N LEU A 24 -25.60 12.08 -6.14
CA LEU A 24 -25.05 12.25 -4.80
C LEU A 24 -24.38 10.97 -4.28
N LEU A 25 -24.97 9.80 -4.53
CA LEU A 25 -24.42 8.51 -4.12
C LEU A 25 -23.15 8.13 -4.90
N ARG A 26 -22.97 8.60 -6.14
CA ARG A 26 -21.82 8.28 -6.99
C ARG A 26 -20.55 9.09 -6.65
N SER A 27 -20.67 10.17 -5.86
CA SER A 27 -19.56 11.07 -5.49
C SER A 27 -18.50 10.45 -4.57
N LYS A 28 -18.75 9.26 -4.00
CA LYS A 28 -17.79 8.59 -3.10
C LYS A 28 -16.69 7.89 -3.92
N SER A 29 -15.82 8.70 -4.50
CA SER A 29 -14.63 8.31 -5.26
C SER A 29 -13.75 7.34 -4.47
N ARG A 30 -13.43 6.21 -5.11
CA ARG A 30 -12.43 5.24 -4.64
C ARG A 30 -11.05 5.83 -4.91
N SER A 31 -10.51 6.59 -3.97
CA SER A 31 -9.12 7.02 -4.05
C SER A 31 -8.19 5.84 -3.74
N ASN A 32 -7.55 5.26 -4.75
CA ASN A 32 -6.46 4.29 -4.61
C ASN A 32 -5.14 4.97 -4.15
N VAL A 33 -5.25 5.94 -3.26
CA VAL A 33 -4.12 6.72 -2.76
C VAL A 33 -3.86 6.28 -1.33
N VAL A 34 -2.85 5.43 -1.16
CA VAL A 34 -2.36 5.04 0.16
C VAL A 34 -1.68 6.26 0.78
N LYS A 35 -2.28 6.82 1.84
CA LYS A 35 -1.71 7.97 2.56
C LYS A 35 -0.42 7.54 3.26
N LEU A 36 0.71 7.98 2.73
CA LEU A 36 2.06 7.69 3.27
C LEU A 36 2.32 8.33 4.65
N SER A 37 1.44 9.23 5.10
CA SER A 37 1.53 9.90 6.41
C SER A 37 1.52 8.93 7.59
N HIS A 38 0.92 7.75 7.45
CA HIS A 38 0.94 6.70 8.48
C HIS A 38 2.12 5.71 8.34
N TYR A 39 2.89 5.76 7.25
CA TYR A 39 4.02 4.85 7.04
C TYR A 39 5.30 5.33 7.74
N LYS A 40 5.40 6.63 8.05
CA LYS A 40 6.47 7.17 8.88
C LYS A 40 6.25 6.77 10.33
N ARG A 41 7.01 5.77 10.79
CA ARG A 41 7.53 5.53 12.16
C ARG A 41 7.55 4.07 12.62
N LYS A 42 7.57 3.07 11.73
CA LYS A 42 8.13 1.76 12.11
C LYS A 42 9.66 1.75 12.00
N SER A 43 10.29 2.77 12.56
CA SER A 43 11.69 2.72 13.01
C SER A 43 11.71 2.30 14.49
N SER A 44 10.85 1.35 14.88
CA SER A 44 11.17 0.58 16.06
C SER A 44 12.34 -0.29 15.65
N ARG A 45 13.43 -0.22 16.40
CA ARG A 45 14.64 -1.04 16.30
C ARG A 45 14.30 -2.51 16.56
N VAL A 46 13.39 -3.07 15.77
CA VAL A 46 13.02 -4.48 15.80
C VAL A 46 14.21 -5.17 15.20
N LYS A 47 15.03 -5.74 16.09
CA LYS A 47 16.22 -6.51 15.73
C LYS A 47 15.86 -7.47 14.59
N GLN A 48 16.44 -7.23 13.42
CA GLN A 48 16.19 -8.03 12.23
C GLN A 48 16.98 -9.32 12.30
N LYS A 49 16.44 -10.40 11.73
CA LYS A 49 17.14 -11.70 11.71
C LYS A 49 18.17 -11.71 10.59
N CYS A 50 19.38 -12.15 10.90
CA CYS A 50 20.39 -12.46 9.88
C CYS A 50 19.90 -13.58 8.96
N SER A 51 20.08 -13.45 7.65
CA SER A 51 19.67 -14.47 6.68
C SER A 51 20.39 -15.81 6.87
N PHE A 52 21.60 -15.81 7.43
CA PHE A 52 22.41 -17.01 7.64
C PHE A 52 22.21 -17.66 9.01
N CYS A 53 22.61 -16.99 10.09
CA CYS A 53 22.54 -17.56 11.43
C CYS A 53 21.16 -17.44 12.09
N LYS A 54 20.20 -16.73 11.46
CA LYS A 54 18.85 -16.45 11.96
C LYS A 54 18.77 -15.73 13.31
N THR A 55 19.91 -15.38 13.91
CA THR A 55 20.00 -14.57 15.12
C THR A 55 19.53 -13.14 14.84
N LYS A 56 18.79 -12.58 15.80
CA LYS A 56 18.37 -11.18 15.76
C LYS A 56 19.56 -10.26 16.03
N SER A 57 19.77 -9.24 15.19
CA SER A 57 20.84 -8.26 15.33
C SER A 57 20.29 -6.84 15.25
N ASP A 58 20.95 -5.90 15.94
CA ASP A 58 20.61 -4.48 15.91
C ASP A 58 20.92 -3.84 14.55
N SER A 59 21.91 -4.39 13.83
CA SER A 59 22.26 -3.95 12.48
C SER A 59 22.56 -5.15 11.58
N LEU A 60 22.13 -5.04 10.33
CA LEU A 60 22.48 -5.95 9.25
C LEU A 60 23.12 -5.12 8.14
N THR A 61 24.13 -5.66 7.49
CA THR A 61 24.65 -5.14 6.22
C THR A 61 23.93 -5.89 5.11
N PHE A 62 23.38 -5.17 4.15
CA PHE A 62 22.70 -5.76 3.01
C PHE A 62 23.69 -5.96 1.87
N TYR A 63 23.56 -7.11 1.21
CA TYR A 63 24.36 -7.49 0.06
C TYR A 63 23.46 -7.92 -1.09
N SER A 64 23.91 -7.70 -2.31
CA SER A 64 23.31 -8.32 -3.49
C SER A 64 23.99 -9.66 -3.76
N SER A 65 23.23 -10.76 -3.66
CA SER A 65 23.68 -12.07 -4.12
C SER A 65 23.77 -12.10 -5.65
N HIS A 66 24.62 -12.98 -6.19
CA HIS A 66 24.72 -13.26 -7.64
C HIS A 66 23.38 -13.68 -8.26
N GLU A 67 22.46 -14.23 -7.46
CA GLU A 67 21.09 -14.57 -7.89
C GLU A 67 20.13 -13.37 -7.95
N GLY A 68 20.61 -12.14 -7.73
CA GLY A 68 19.77 -10.93 -7.67
C GLY A 68 18.94 -10.80 -6.40
N LYS A 69 19.23 -11.60 -5.37
CA LYS A 69 18.53 -11.55 -4.07
C LYS A 69 19.23 -10.58 -3.11
N VAL A 70 18.44 -9.81 -2.36
CA VAL A 70 18.95 -8.97 -1.27
C VAL A 70 19.09 -9.80 0.01
N VAL A 71 20.29 -9.82 0.58
CA VAL A 71 20.63 -10.65 1.75
C VAL A 71 21.13 -9.79 2.89
N GLY A 72 20.41 -9.79 4.03
CA GLY A 72 20.81 -9.07 5.24
C GLY A 72 21.68 -9.94 6.15
N VAL A 73 22.91 -9.49 6.43
CA VAL A 73 23.93 -10.28 7.12
C VAL A 73 24.42 -9.53 8.36
N CYS A 74 24.48 -10.22 9.51
CA CYS A 74 25.05 -9.64 10.72
C CYS A 74 26.58 -9.61 10.67
N ARG A 75 27.21 -8.80 11.53
CA ARG A 75 28.67 -8.62 11.57
C ARG A 75 29.47 -9.93 11.64
N LYS A 76 28.98 -10.94 12.37
CA LYS A 76 29.63 -12.26 12.48
C LYS A 76 29.58 -13.07 11.19
N CYS A 77 28.49 -12.94 10.42
CA CYS A 77 28.30 -13.67 9.16
C CYS A 77 28.85 -12.92 7.95
N ALA A 78 29.35 -11.69 8.11
CA ALA A 78 29.89 -10.89 7.00
C ALA A 78 31.06 -11.57 6.27
N VAL A 79 31.80 -12.46 6.94
CA VAL A 79 32.86 -13.27 6.33
C VAL A 79 32.31 -14.16 5.20
N ILE A 80 31.08 -14.65 5.32
CA ILE A 80 30.42 -15.46 4.30
C ILE A 80 30.19 -14.62 3.04
N ALA A 81 29.64 -13.41 3.20
CA ALA A 81 29.40 -12.50 2.07
C ALA A 81 30.71 -12.12 1.35
N LYS A 82 31.79 -11.86 2.11
CA LYS A 82 33.12 -11.60 1.53
C LYS A 82 33.68 -12.79 0.75
N ARG A 83 33.50 -14.03 1.25
CA ARG A 83 33.94 -15.24 0.53
C ARG A 83 33.16 -15.50 -0.75
N GLN A 84 31.92 -14.99 -0.82
CA GLN A 84 31.06 -15.11 -2.00
C GLN A 84 31.18 -13.92 -2.95
N ASP A 85 32.10 -12.99 -2.66
CA ASP A 85 32.30 -11.75 -3.41
C ASP A 85 31.00 -10.96 -3.63
N TRP A 86 30.13 -10.96 -2.62
CA TRP A 86 28.88 -10.22 -2.69
C TRP A 86 29.12 -8.72 -2.46
N MET A 87 28.49 -7.91 -3.28
CA MET A 87 28.60 -6.46 -3.19
C MET A 87 27.64 -5.88 -2.15
N PRO A 88 28.12 -5.05 -1.21
CA PRO A 88 27.26 -4.35 -0.27
C PRO A 88 26.41 -3.29 -0.99
N ILE A 89 25.15 -3.13 -0.55
CA ILE A 89 24.17 -2.18 -1.10
C ILE A 89 23.45 -1.39 -0.01
#